data_AF-A0A1H7ZDW7-F1
#
_entry.id   AF-A0A1H7ZDW7-F1
#
_cell.length_a   1.000
_cell.length_b   1.000
_cell.length_c   1.000
_cell.angle_alpha   90.00
_cell.angle_beta   90.00
_cell.angle_gamma   90.00
#
_symmetry.space_group_name_H-M   'P 1'
#
loop_
_entity.id
_entity.type
_entity.pdbx_description
1 polymer ?
#
loop_
_entity_poly.entity_id
_entity_poly.type
_entity_poly.pdbx_seq_one_letter_code
_entity_poly.pdbx_strand_id
1 'polypeptide(L)'
;MHRRILFLISLLLLSVPMCAEGDLPIIEMKADRTMIYPQRLELAGEETLMDIFQMVPDLMIAGYEDLISNYNLRIDNCPVNGDTRLILSQMKAKDIKRIQVCDNTGVAKGTIGMGRVLDIEMKMPEKLKGFVEGQGDFGKDVQGIGSVNALYGSRHTDLYANASYRHNDGNEEYLTLHMTNRFDNRNRLLTYFTQQFLDHPSGTSRKLMGRARFFHIFNDIGTELLLVGGYQYASDPIISNKLPMCSVELNTPFLTKRLSMMLGYESDFLMTRQEDTDRNWDVFNHDLYLQFTYALPQWKFTAGGRVMFYNYKMKDVGTTQKYNDTRTNANACVIYVPDNRNQIQLGYYRKYSNPVYSILFMDAGTISEEEWAMTKGQLEEQTINQMKLAYAYSRQKLTVQTEASYYVIEDGENFTQLGASAYWKKDWLSISGGANLYIAESRTYAAFRLAPHADLPHAWQIGLQLVYYTKESPRRELTGEPVYGCLSVNKQFGKRWNLGVDWHDMFDAVCSDVAVNRHAANIKLQYRF
;
A
#
# COMPACT_ATOMS: atom_id res chain seq x y z
N MET A 1 27.30 20.30 8.45
CA MET A 1 27.71 18.99 9.02
C MET A 1 26.88 17.82 8.47
N HIS A 2 25.56 17.98 8.30
CA HIS A 2 24.62 16.93 7.85
C HIS A 2 24.89 16.33 6.46
N ARG A 3 25.31 17.13 5.45
CA ARG A 3 25.66 16.63 4.10
C ARG A 3 26.82 15.63 4.07
N ARG A 4 27.75 15.70 5.03
CA ARG A 4 28.95 14.83 5.09
C ARG A 4 28.66 13.47 5.73
N ILE A 5 27.71 13.40 6.65
CA ILE A 5 27.28 12.15 7.30
C ILE A 5 26.44 11.29 6.34
N LEU A 6 25.56 11.93 5.54
CA LEU A 6 24.77 11.29 4.47
C LEU A 6 25.65 10.60 3.41
N PHE A 7 26.74 11.25 3.00
CA PHE A 7 27.70 10.67 2.06
C PHE A 7 28.44 9.46 2.67
N LEU A 8 28.80 9.54 3.96
CA LEU A 8 29.56 8.48 4.64
C LEU A 8 28.74 7.21 4.90
N ILE A 9 27.47 7.32 5.30
CA ILE A 9 26.59 6.15 5.50
C ILE A 9 26.29 5.46 4.16
N SER A 10 26.09 6.26 3.10
CA SER A 10 25.90 5.74 1.73
C SER A 10 27.17 5.05 1.20
N LEU A 11 28.36 5.59 1.48
CA LEU A 11 29.64 4.96 1.11
C LEU A 11 29.95 3.70 1.92
N LEU A 12 29.57 3.64 3.19
CA LEU A 12 29.76 2.46 4.04
C LEU A 12 28.88 1.28 3.59
N LEU A 13 27.68 1.54 3.05
CA LEU A 13 26.79 0.51 2.51
C LEU A 13 27.17 0.07 1.09
N LEU A 14 27.89 0.90 0.33
CA LEU A 14 28.51 0.52 -0.95
C LEU A 14 29.71 -0.44 -0.80
N SER A 15 30.17 -0.73 0.42
CA SER A 15 31.33 -1.59 0.70
C SER A 15 31.03 -3.10 0.74
N VAL A 16 29.79 -3.52 0.46
CA VAL A 16 29.44 -4.94 0.39
C VAL A 16 30.08 -5.56 -0.88
N PRO A 17 30.89 -6.63 -0.76
CA PRO A 17 31.64 -7.18 -1.88
C PRO A 17 30.73 -7.61 -3.05
N MET A 18 31.00 -7.02 -4.21
CA MET A 18 30.32 -7.26 -5.49
C MET A 18 30.82 -8.57 -6.12
N CYS A 19 30.43 -9.72 -5.57
CA CYS A 19 30.62 -11.01 -6.21
C CYS A 19 29.28 -11.55 -6.71
N ALA A 20 29.18 -11.87 -8.00
CA ALA A 20 27.96 -12.35 -8.63
C ALA A 20 27.71 -13.86 -8.33
N GLU A 21 26.50 -14.19 -7.87
CA GLU A 21 25.88 -15.51 -8.07
C GLU A 21 24.58 -15.28 -8.85
N GLY A 22 24.23 -16.23 -9.72
CA GLY A 22 23.22 -16.10 -10.78
C GLY A 22 21.75 -16.14 -10.35
N ASP A 23 21.39 -15.53 -9.22
CA ASP A 23 19.98 -15.44 -8.79
C ASP A 23 19.32 -14.13 -9.24
N LEU A 24 18.00 -14.17 -9.44
CA LEU A 24 17.19 -12.97 -9.69
C LEU A 24 17.02 -12.15 -8.41
N PRO A 25 16.95 -10.81 -8.48
CA PRO A 25 16.83 -9.96 -7.29
C PRO A 25 15.51 -10.20 -6.53
N ILE A 26 15.53 -10.21 -5.19
CA ILE A 26 14.30 -10.21 -4.37
C ILE A 26 13.55 -8.88 -4.52
N ILE A 27 14.29 -7.77 -4.58
CA ILE A 27 13.76 -6.43 -4.76
C ILE A 27 14.14 -5.91 -6.14
N GLU A 28 13.20 -5.39 -6.92
CA GLU A 28 13.49 -4.68 -8.16
C GLU A 28 12.96 -3.25 -8.08
N MET A 29 13.86 -2.28 -8.28
CA MET A 29 13.48 -0.88 -8.42
C MET A 29 12.94 -0.60 -9.82
N LYS A 30 11.81 0.09 -9.88
CA LYS A 30 11.23 0.71 -11.07
C LYS A 30 11.12 2.21 -10.81
N ALA A 31 10.87 2.97 -11.87
CA ALA A 31 10.86 4.43 -11.81
C ALA A 31 9.89 4.97 -10.75
N ASP A 32 8.73 4.35 -10.57
CA ASP A 32 7.61 4.82 -9.75
C ASP A 32 7.23 3.83 -8.63
N ARG A 33 7.98 2.73 -8.48
CA ARG A 33 7.64 1.64 -7.55
C ARG A 33 8.81 0.74 -7.24
N THR A 34 8.72 0.09 -6.09
CA THR A 34 9.59 -1.01 -5.68
C THR A 34 8.81 -2.31 -5.79
N MET A 35 9.39 -3.29 -6.48
CA MET A 35 8.81 -4.62 -6.64
C MET A 35 9.47 -5.57 -5.65
N ILE A 36 8.69 -6.35 -4.92
CA ILE A 36 9.17 -7.41 -4.02
C ILE A 36 8.67 -8.74 -4.56
N TYR A 37 9.54 -9.75 -4.56
CA TYR A 37 9.25 -11.10 -5.01
C TYR A 37 9.37 -12.09 -3.83
N PRO A 38 8.30 -12.28 -3.03
CA PRO A 38 8.34 -13.10 -1.81
C PRO A 38 8.80 -14.55 -2.06
N GLN A 39 8.48 -15.11 -3.21
CA GLN A 39 8.90 -16.45 -3.63
C GLN A 39 10.44 -16.61 -3.74
N ARG A 40 11.21 -15.53 -3.73
CA ARG A 40 12.68 -15.53 -3.78
C ARG A 40 13.34 -15.47 -2.38
N LEU A 41 12.55 -15.41 -1.31
CA LEU A 41 13.02 -15.32 0.10
C LEU A 41 13.17 -16.67 0.81
N GLU A 42 13.04 -17.79 0.10
CA GLU A 42 13.07 -19.15 0.68
C GLU A 42 12.19 -19.27 1.93
N LEU A 43 10.93 -18.83 1.83
CA LEU A 43 9.98 -18.81 2.94
C LEU A 43 9.72 -20.24 3.47
N ALA A 44 9.68 -20.41 4.80
CA ALA A 44 9.36 -21.67 5.46
C ALA A 44 7.90 -22.08 5.22
N GLY A 45 7.07 -21.11 4.87
CA GLY A 45 5.75 -21.27 4.27
C GLY A 45 4.60 -20.81 5.16
N GLU A 46 4.89 -20.35 6.37
CA GLU A 46 3.90 -19.84 7.32
C GLU A 46 3.99 -18.32 7.48
N GLU A 47 5.05 -17.71 6.97
CA GLU A 47 5.21 -16.25 6.90
C GLU A 47 4.01 -15.65 6.17
N THR A 48 3.44 -14.62 6.78
CA THR A 48 2.31 -13.83 6.31
C THR A 48 2.78 -12.66 5.45
N LEU A 49 1.88 -11.98 4.76
CA LEU A 49 2.19 -10.72 4.08
C LEU A 49 2.76 -9.69 5.05
N MET A 50 2.24 -9.66 6.28
CA MET A 50 2.72 -8.82 7.37
C MET A 50 4.24 -8.96 7.59
N ASP A 51 4.73 -10.19 7.61
CA ASP A 51 6.15 -10.48 7.87
C ASP A 51 7.06 -9.95 6.74
N ILE A 52 6.56 -9.99 5.49
CA ILE A 52 7.26 -9.45 4.32
C ILE A 52 7.29 -7.93 4.35
N PHE A 53 6.23 -7.31 4.86
CA PHE A 53 6.08 -5.86 4.88
C PHE A 53 6.95 -5.13 5.89
N GLN A 54 7.43 -5.83 6.91
CA GLN A 54 8.48 -5.31 7.80
C GLN A 54 9.75 -4.87 7.03
N MET A 55 9.99 -5.45 5.84
CA MET A 55 11.12 -5.11 4.98
C MET A 55 10.94 -3.77 4.24
N VAL A 56 9.74 -3.20 4.20
CA VAL A 56 9.43 -1.98 3.43
C VAL A 56 9.65 -0.76 4.31
N PRO A 57 10.68 0.09 4.08
CA PRO A 57 11.13 1.16 4.99
C PRO A 57 10.03 2.02 5.60
N ASP A 58 8.91 2.28 4.93
CA ASP A 58 7.89 3.22 5.44
C ASP A 58 6.55 2.60 5.87
N LEU A 59 6.34 1.29 5.66
CA LEU A 59 5.00 0.73 5.79
C LEU A 59 4.50 0.72 7.26
N MET A 60 5.37 0.41 8.21
CA MET A 60 4.97 0.02 9.58
C MET A 60 5.08 1.13 10.64
N ILE A 61 4.98 2.40 10.24
CA ILE A 61 5.34 3.54 11.12
C ILE A 61 4.25 3.84 12.17
N ALA A 62 3.02 3.34 12.06
CA ALA A 62 1.95 3.69 13.01
C ALA A 62 1.47 2.53 13.92
N GLY A 63 2.16 1.39 13.91
CA GLY A 63 1.82 0.21 14.71
C GLY A 63 0.90 -0.79 13.98
N TYR A 64 0.33 -1.76 14.70
CA TYR A 64 -0.54 -2.79 14.10
C TYR A 64 -1.92 -2.29 13.68
N GLU A 65 -2.50 -1.39 14.47
CA GLU A 65 -3.81 -0.80 14.14
C GLU A 65 -3.76 0.03 12.86
N ASP A 66 -2.57 0.58 12.54
CA ASP A 66 -2.44 1.55 11.47
C ASP A 66 -1.30 1.23 10.48
N LEU A 67 -1.21 -0.05 10.16
CA LEU A 67 -0.08 -0.66 9.49
C LEU A 67 0.14 -0.22 8.05
N ILE A 68 -0.89 0.36 7.44
CA ILE A 68 -0.89 0.80 6.05
C ILE A 68 -1.78 2.02 5.84
N SER A 69 -2.08 2.86 6.86
CA SER A 69 -2.94 4.07 6.74
C SER A 69 -2.71 4.83 5.45
N ASN A 70 -1.44 4.99 5.12
CA ASN A 70 -0.97 5.79 4.00
C ASN A 70 -0.94 5.04 2.65
N TYR A 71 -1.31 3.76 2.61
CA TYR A 71 -1.30 2.90 1.43
C TYR A 71 -2.70 2.40 1.08
N ASN A 72 -3.10 2.60 -0.18
CA ASN A 72 -4.25 1.92 -0.76
C ASN A 72 -3.86 0.48 -1.11
N LEU A 73 -4.41 -0.50 -0.38
CA LEU A 73 -4.23 -1.91 -0.72
C LEU A 73 -5.01 -2.27 -1.99
N ARG A 74 -4.31 -2.90 -2.93
CA ARG A 74 -4.85 -3.43 -4.16
C ARG A 74 -4.46 -4.90 -4.32
N ILE A 75 -5.36 -5.66 -4.93
CA ILE A 75 -5.07 -7.00 -5.43
C ILE A 75 -5.25 -6.96 -6.95
N ASP A 76 -4.21 -7.36 -7.69
CA ASP A 76 -4.14 -7.28 -9.15
C ASP A 76 -4.48 -5.88 -9.69
N ASN A 77 -4.00 -4.83 -9.00
CA ASN A 77 -4.26 -3.41 -9.28
C ASN A 77 -5.74 -2.98 -9.16
N CYS A 78 -6.56 -3.74 -8.43
CA CYS A 78 -7.92 -3.38 -8.02
C CYS A 78 -7.97 -3.04 -6.53
N PRO A 79 -8.50 -1.87 -6.11
CA PRO A 79 -8.66 -1.50 -4.71
C PRO A 79 -9.49 -2.51 -3.91
N VAL A 80 -9.13 -2.76 -2.66
CA VAL A 80 -9.88 -3.64 -1.78
C VAL A 80 -10.66 -2.81 -0.76
N ASN A 81 -11.99 -2.93 -0.73
CA ASN A 81 -12.82 -2.40 0.35
C ASN A 81 -12.96 -3.49 1.42
N GLY A 82 -11.88 -3.77 2.13
CA GLY A 82 -11.78 -4.86 3.08
C GLY A 82 -11.02 -4.44 4.32
N ASP A 83 -11.20 -5.20 5.40
CA ASP A 83 -10.33 -5.12 6.57
C ASP A 83 -8.90 -5.52 6.15
N THR A 84 -8.09 -4.51 5.84
CA THR A 84 -6.77 -4.75 5.26
C THR A 84 -5.88 -5.49 6.26
N ARG A 85 -5.96 -5.16 7.55
CA ARG A 85 -5.21 -5.83 8.61
C ARG A 85 -5.45 -7.34 8.60
N LEU A 86 -6.71 -7.73 8.43
CA LEU A 86 -7.11 -9.14 8.33
C LEU A 86 -6.49 -9.81 7.10
N ILE A 87 -6.55 -9.16 5.94
CA ILE A 87 -5.95 -9.69 4.70
C ILE A 87 -4.44 -9.87 4.88
N LEU A 88 -3.74 -8.89 5.46
CA LEU A 88 -2.28 -8.92 5.60
C LEU A 88 -1.78 -9.93 6.64
N SER A 89 -2.55 -10.14 7.71
CA SER A 89 -2.20 -11.11 8.77
C SER A 89 -2.57 -12.55 8.40
N GLN A 90 -3.55 -12.77 7.52
CA GLN A 90 -4.01 -14.11 7.16
C GLN A 90 -3.35 -14.67 5.89
N MET A 91 -3.09 -13.81 4.90
CA MET A 91 -2.49 -14.25 3.64
C MET A 91 -1.05 -14.70 3.81
N LYS A 92 -0.72 -15.88 3.28
CA LYS A 92 0.64 -16.40 3.31
C LYS A 92 1.47 -15.81 2.19
N ALA A 93 2.66 -15.32 2.54
CA ALA A 93 3.59 -14.72 1.61
C ALA A 93 4.03 -15.66 0.46
N LYS A 94 4.02 -16.98 0.69
CA LYS A 94 4.29 -17.99 -0.36
C LYS A 94 3.24 -18.04 -1.46
N ASP A 95 2.04 -17.54 -1.19
CA ASP A 95 0.91 -17.48 -2.12
C ASP A 95 0.90 -16.18 -2.93
N ILE A 96 1.96 -15.38 -2.79
CA ILE A 96 2.13 -14.10 -3.45
C ILE A 96 3.15 -14.25 -4.56
N LYS A 97 2.77 -13.83 -5.76
CA LYS A 97 3.66 -13.82 -6.92
C LYS A 97 4.54 -12.57 -6.91
N ARG A 98 4.00 -11.43 -6.48
CA ARG A 98 4.68 -10.15 -6.52
C ARG A 98 3.94 -9.13 -5.67
N ILE A 99 4.70 -8.21 -5.07
CA ILE A 99 4.17 -7.04 -4.37
C ILE A 99 4.77 -5.80 -5.04
N GLN A 100 3.98 -4.78 -5.25
CA GLN A 100 4.41 -3.47 -5.73
C GLN A 100 4.14 -2.44 -4.65
N VAL A 101 5.18 -1.78 -4.19
CA VAL A 101 5.12 -0.62 -3.31
C VAL A 101 5.31 0.60 -4.19
N CYS A 102 4.22 1.34 -4.45
CA CYS A 102 4.27 2.54 -5.27
C CYS A 102 4.31 3.76 -4.36
N ASP A 103 5.50 4.26 -4.12
CA ASP A 103 5.72 5.52 -3.42
C ASP A 103 5.55 6.65 -4.43
N ASN A 104 4.49 7.44 -4.25
CA ASN A 104 4.24 8.65 -5.04
C ASN A 104 4.00 8.41 -6.56
N THR A 105 2.85 7.82 -6.90
CA THR A 105 2.37 7.54 -8.28
C THR A 105 2.04 8.83 -9.04
N GLY A 106 3.05 9.60 -9.44
CA GLY A 106 2.86 10.90 -10.10
C GLY A 106 2.37 10.77 -11.56
N VAL A 107 2.92 9.84 -12.34
CA VAL A 107 2.61 9.71 -13.78
C VAL A 107 1.76 8.47 -14.06
N ALA A 108 2.21 7.30 -13.61
CA ALA A 108 1.48 6.04 -13.73
C ALA A 108 0.73 5.71 -12.43
N LYS A 109 -0.48 5.16 -12.55
CA LYS A 109 -1.36 4.67 -11.46
C LYS A 109 -2.16 5.69 -10.63
N GLY A 110 -2.46 6.87 -11.18
CA GLY A 110 -3.52 7.79 -10.77
C GLY A 110 -3.95 7.71 -9.30
N THR A 111 -3.28 8.47 -8.43
CA THR A 111 -3.77 8.70 -7.06
C THR A 111 -4.11 10.17 -6.88
N ILE A 112 -5.37 10.42 -6.49
CA ILE A 112 -5.78 11.67 -5.87
C ILE A 112 -5.15 11.71 -4.47
N GLY A 113 -4.67 12.88 -4.04
CA GLY A 113 -4.01 13.06 -2.74
C GLY A 113 -2.62 12.43 -2.67
N MET A 114 -2.01 12.33 -1.49
CA MET A 114 -0.69 11.73 -1.25
C MET A 114 -0.69 10.20 -1.14
N GLY A 115 -1.84 9.55 -1.39
CA GLY A 115 -2.02 8.12 -1.22
C GLY A 115 -0.98 7.28 -1.96
N ARG A 116 -0.27 6.44 -1.22
CA ARG A 116 0.65 5.43 -1.75
C ARG A 116 -0.16 4.19 -2.14
N VAL A 117 0.41 3.30 -2.94
CA VAL A 117 -0.29 2.07 -3.37
C VAL A 117 0.52 0.86 -2.98
N LEU A 118 -0.16 -0.11 -2.39
CA LEU A 118 0.37 -1.44 -2.14
C LEU A 118 -0.40 -2.43 -2.99
N ASP A 119 0.21 -2.92 -4.07
CA ASP A 119 -0.46 -3.75 -5.06
C ASP A 119 0.10 -5.17 -5.04
N ILE A 120 -0.77 -6.14 -4.77
CA ILE A 120 -0.44 -7.54 -4.57
C ILE A 120 -0.93 -8.36 -5.75
N GLU A 121 -0.03 -9.12 -6.37
CA GLU A 121 -0.37 -10.12 -7.38
C GLU A 121 -0.29 -11.51 -6.76
N MET A 122 -1.41 -12.21 -6.75
CA MET A 122 -1.51 -13.55 -6.16
C MET A 122 -0.91 -14.63 -7.06
N LYS A 123 -0.36 -15.68 -6.46
CA LYS A 123 0.02 -16.91 -7.15
C LYS A 123 -1.19 -17.83 -7.19
N MET A 124 -1.79 -17.99 -8.36
CA MET A 124 -3.02 -18.78 -8.52
C MET A 124 -2.71 -20.30 -8.61
N PRO A 125 -3.26 -21.12 -7.70
CA PRO A 125 -3.00 -22.56 -7.66
C PRO A 125 -3.95 -23.35 -8.57
N GLU A 126 -3.48 -24.44 -9.19
CA GLU A 126 -4.30 -25.29 -10.08
C GLU A 126 -5.47 -26.01 -9.39
N LYS A 127 -5.41 -26.14 -8.05
CA LYS A 127 -6.48 -26.69 -7.22
C LYS A 127 -7.00 -25.59 -6.33
N LEU A 128 -8.31 -25.62 -6.03
CA LEU A 128 -8.91 -24.73 -5.06
C LEU A 128 -8.13 -24.83 -3.76
N LYS A 129 -7.64 -23.69 -3.31
CA LYS A 129 -6.90 -23.55 -2.06
C LYS A 129 -7.52 -22.41 -1.28
N GLY A 130 -7.66 -22.58 0.02
CA GLY A 130 -8.22 -21.51 0.83
C GLY A 130 -8.07 -21.74 2.31
N PHE A 131 -8.71 -20.86 3.08
CA PHE A 131 -8.84 -21.02 4.51
C PHE A 131 -10.17 -20.47 5.02
N VAL A 132 -10.56 -20.95 6.19
CA VAL A 132 -11.56 -20.35 7.06
C VAL A 132 -10.87 -20.01 8.37
N GLU A 133 -11.10 -18.82 8.91
CA GLU A 133 -10.54 -18.38 10.18
C GLU A 133 -11.61 -17.78 11.08
N GLY A 134 -11.54 -18.12 12.37
CA GLY A 134 -12.28 -17.44 13.43
C GLY A 134 -11.30 -16.80 14.39
N GLN A 135 -11.58 -15.56 14.80
CA GLN A 135 -10.83 -14.84 15.83
C GLN A 135 -11.77 -14.36 16.94
N GLY A 136 -11.27 -14.33 18.17
CA GLY A 136 -11.97 -13.76 19.31
C GLY A 136 -11.02 -12.98 20.20
N ASP A 137 -11.44 -11.77 20.60
CA ASP A 137 -10.68 -10.92 21.51
C ASP A 137 -11.05 -11.20 22.96
N PHE A 138 -10.04 -11.29 23.82
CA PHE A 138 -10.18 -11.41 25.26
C PHE A 138 -9.89 -10.03 25.87
N GLY A 139 -10.96 -9.26 26.13
CA GLY A 139 -10.94 -7.93 26.71
C GLY A 139 -12.26 -7.61 27.45
N LYS A 140 -12.56 -6.33 27.69
CA LYS A 140 -13.84 -5.91 28.32
C LYS A 140 -15.07 -6.20 27.44
N ASP A 141 -14.89 -6.22 26.12
CA ASP A 141 -15.96 -6.46 25.14
C ASP A 141 -15.62 -7.68 24.27
N VAL A 142 -16.59 -8.57 24.09
CA VAL A 142 -16.41 -9.79 23.28
C VAL A 142 -16.56 -9.42 21.81
N GLN A 143 -15.44 -9.26 21.12
CA GLN A 143 -15.39 -9.05 19.68
C GLN A 143 -15.05 -10.36 18.98
N GLY A 144 -15.65 -10.57 17.81
CA GLY A 144 -15.47 -11.78 17.02
C GLY A 144 -15.32 -11.48 15.55
N ILE A 145 -14.39 -12.18 14.89
CA ILE A 145 -14.17 -12.07 13.45
C ILE A 145 -14.26 -13.46 12.82
N GLY A 146 -15.04 -13.58 11.75
CA GLY A 146 -15.03 -14.75 10.88
C GLY A 146 -14.56 -14.35 9.49
N SER A 147 -13.65 -15.11 8.88
CA SER A 147 -13.24 -14.87 7.49
C SER A 147 -13.06 -16.15 6.68
N VAL A 148 -13.25 -16.02 5.37
CA VAL A 148 -13.01 -17.06 4.39
C VAL A 148 -12.20 -16.47 3.25
N ASN A 149 -11.21 -17.22 2.79
CA ASN A 149 -10.44 -16.90 1.60
C ASN A 149 -10.36 -18.10 0.66
N ALA A 150 -10.43 -17.85 -0.64
CA ALA A 150 -10.26 -18.85 -1.67
C ALA A 150 -9.45 -18.32 -2.86
N LEU A 151 -8.59 -19.19 -3.38
CA LEU A 151 -7.75 -19.01 -4.53
C LEU A 151 -7.93 -20.21 -5.46
N TYR A 152 -8.15 -19.95 -6.74
CA TYR A 152 -8.19 -20.97 -7.77
C TYR A 152 -7.61 -20.41 -9.07
N GLY A 153 -6.84 -21.22 -9.77
CA GLY A 153 -6.22 -20.90 -11.04
C GLY A 153 -6.36 -22.05 -12.01
N SER A 154 -6.55 -21.73 -13.27
CA SER A 154 -6.57 -22.68 -14.37
C SER A 154 -6.06 -22.01 -15.63
N ARG A 155 -5.93 -22.78 -16.71
CA ARG A 155 -5.57 -22.23 -18.02
C ARG A 155 -6.51 -21.11 -18.47
N HIS A 156 -7.79 -21.18 -18.11
CA HIS A 156 -8.82 -20.27 -18.60
C HIS A 156 -9.31 -19.26 -17.57
N THR A 157 -9.25 -19.60 -16.28
CA THR A 157 -9.85 -18.76 -15.23
C THR A 157 -8.98 -18.75 -13.98
N ASP A 158 -8.77 -17.56 -13.44
CA ASP A 158 -8.29 -17.36 -12.07
C ASP A 158 -9.41 -16.74 -11.24
N LEU A 159 -9.49 -17.13 -9.97
CA LEU A 159 -10.44 -16.64 -8.98
C LEU A 159 -9.70 -16.35 -7.67
N TYR A 160 -9.92 -15.14 -7.15
CA TYR A 160 -9.63 -14.78 -5.77
C TYR A 160 -10.92 -14.31 -5.11
N ALA A 161 -11.23 -14.87 -3.95
CA ALA A 161 -12.40 -14.52 -3.16
C ALA A 161 -12.03 -14.34 -1.69
N ASN A 162 -12.53 -13.30 -1.07
CA ASN A 162 -12.41 -13.07 0.36
C ASN A 162 -13.74 -12.54 0.91
N ALA A 163 -14.18 -13.07 2.03
CA ALA A 163 -15.31 -12.56 2.78
C ALA A 163 -14.94 -12.53 4.25
N SER A 164 -15.34 -11.47 4.95
CA SER A 164 -15.19 -11.39 6.40
C SER A 164 -16.37 -10.69 7.06
N TYR A 165 -16.59 -11.05 8.31
CA TYR A 165 -17.60 -10.50 9.20
C TYR A 165 -16.93 -10.20 10.53
N ARG A 166 -17.14 -9.00 11.08
CA ARG A 166 -16.71 -8.62 12.42
C ARG A 166 -17.92 -8.14 13.22
N HIS A 167 -17.97 -8.54 14.47
CA HIS A 167 -18.87 -7.98 15.47
C HIS A 167 -18.05 -7.23 16.54
N ASN A 168 -18.27 -5.93 16.67
CA ASN A 168 -17.67 -5.05 17.67
C ASN A 168 -18.55 -3.80 17.86
N ASP A 169 -19.41 -3.79 18.88
CA ASP A 169 -20.43 -2.73 19.13
C ASP A 169 -21.31 -2.35 17.92
N GLY A 170 -21.28 -3.20 16.89
CA GLY A 170 -21.77 -2.99 15.54
C GLY A 170 -21.32 -4.14 14.65
N ASN A 171 -21.78 -4.15 13.40
CA ASN A 171 -21.47 -5.22 12.44
C ASN A 171 -20.72 -4.66 11.24
N GLU A 172 -19.60 -5.31 10.90
CA GLU A 172 -18.82 -4.96 9.72
C GLU A 172 -18.75 -6.16 8.79
N GLU A 173 -19.12 -5.96 7.52
CA GLU A 173 -19.11 -6.99 6.50
C GLU A 173 -18.23 -6.55 5.34
N TYR A 174 -17.39 -7.46 4.87
CA TYR A 174 -16.50 -7.24 3.73
C TYR A 174 -16.59 -8.40 2.75
N LEU A 175 -16.62 -8.08 1.46
CA LEU A 175 -16.58 -9.06 0.37
C LEU A 175 -15.67 -8.53 -0.73
N THR A 176 -14.81 -9.39 -1.26
CA THR A 176 -13.95 -9.11 -2.41
C THR A 176 -13.91 -10.32 -3.33
N LEU A 177 -14.21 -10.13 -4.61
CA LEU A 177 -14.28 -11.15 -5.64
C LEU A 177 -13.54 -10.68 -6.89
N HIS A 178 -12.51 -11.39 -7.29
CA HIS A 178 -11.70 -11.11 -8.47
C HIS A 178 -11.72 -12.34 -9.36
N MET A 179 -12.07 -12.17 -10.63
CA MET A 179 -12.06 -13.25 -11.61
C MET A 179 -11.35 -12.80 -12.88
N THR A 180 -10.29 -13.50 -13.27
CA THR A 180 -9.61 -13.28 -14.56
C THR A 180 -10.00 -14.40 -15.51
N ASN A 181 -10.62 -14.08 -16.65
CA ASN A 181 -10.90 -15.02 -17.72
C ASN A 181 -9.95 -14.78 -18.89
N ARG A 182 -9.35 -15.85 -19.40
CA ARG A 182 -8.45 -15.86 -20.55
C ARG A 182 -9.18 -16.51 -21.72
N PHE A 183 -9.56 -15.69 -22.69
CA PHE A 183 -10.24 -16.15 -23.89
C PHE A 183 -9.27 -16.83 -24.85
N ASP A 184 -8.07 -16.27 -24.96
CA ASP A 184 -6.96 -16.82 -25.73
C ASP A 184 -5.62 -16.30 -25.18
N ASN A 185 -4.52 -16.47 -25.93
CA ASN A 185 -3.18 -16.06 -25.51
C ASN A 185 -2.96 -14.53 -25.54
N ARG A 186 -3.89 -13.76 -26.11
CA ARG A 186 -3.80 -12.31 -26.31
C ARG A 186 -4.90 -11.55 -25.58
N ASN A 187 -6.03 -12.18 -25.28
CA ASN A 187 -7.22 -11.56 -24.72
C ASN A 187 -7.54 -12.11 -23.33
N ARG A 188 -7.64 -11.21 -22.35
CA ARG A 188 -8.13 -11.53 -21.00
C ARG A 188 -9.01 -10.44 -20.43
N LEU A 189 -9.98 -10.85 -19.61
CA LEU A 189 -10.90 -9.98 -18.89
C LEU A 189 -10.79 -10.26 -17.39
N LEU A 190 -10.36 -9.27 -16.62
CA LEU A 190 -10.43 -9.28 -15.17
C LEU A 190 -11.69 -8.51 -14.73
N THR A 191 -12.62 -9.20 -14.09
CA THR A 191 -13.78 -8.61 -13.42
C THR A 191 -13.57 -8.62 -11.92
N TYR A 192 -13.91 -7.53 -11.26
CA TYR A 192 -13.77 -7.41 -9.82
C TYR A 192 -15.01 -6.77 -9.20
N PHE A 193 -15.37 -7.25 -8.01
CA PHE A 193 -16.40 -6.71 -7.17
C PHE A 193 -15.91 -6.66 -5.72
N THR A 194 -16.15 -5.56 -5.03
CA THR A 194 -15.93 -5.47 -3.59
C THR A 194 -17.06 -4.71 -2.91
N GLN A 195 -17.37 -5.11 -1.68
CA GLN A 195 -18.39 -4.52 -0.83
C GLN A 195 -17.83 -4.34 0.58
N GLN A 196 -18.21 -3.24 1.18
CA GLN A 196 -18.13 -2.96 2.61
C GLN A 196 -19.51 -2.54 3.10
N PHE A 197 -19.94 -3.07 4.24
CA PHE A 197 -21.13 -2.63 4.96
C PHE A 197 -20.76 -2.49 6.43
N LEU A 198 -21.01 -1.32 7.00
CA LEU A 198 -20.77 -1.04 8.41
C LEU A 198 -22.07 -0.60 9.06
N ASP A 199 -22.44 -1.24 10.15
CA ASP A 199 -23.61 -0.94 10.95
C ASP A 199 -23.15 -0.60 12.37
N HIS A 200 -23.00 0.69 12.63
CA HIS A 200 -22.54 1.21 13.92
C HIS A 200 -23.65 2.05 14.58
N PRO A 201 -23.55 2.33 15.90
CA PRO A 201 -24.52 3.19 16.60
C PRO A 201 -24.65 4.60 16.00
N SER A 202 -23.60 5.11 15.36
CA SER A 202 -23.59 6.39 14.63
C SER A 202 -24.32 6.35 13.29
N GLY A 203 -24.70 5.15 12.81
CA GLY A 203 -25.44 4.92 11.60
C GLY A 203 -24.77 3.89 10.67
N THR A 204 -25.44 3.64 9.56
CA THR A 204 -25.00 2.65 8.57
C THR A 204 -24.20 3.31 7.46
N SER A 205 -23.09 2.69 7.07
CA SER A 205 -22.35 3.07 5.87
C SER A 205 -22.15 1.88 4.92
N ARG A 206 -22.06 2.16 3.63
CA ARG A 206 -21.91 1.14 2.59
C ARG A 206 -20.94 1.63 1.53
N LYS A 207 -20.07 0.74 1.06
CA LYS A 207 -19.28 0.95 -0.15
C LYS A 207 -19.42 -0.25 -1.07
N LEU A 208 -19.61 0.02 -2.35
CA LEU A 208 -19.68 -0.99 -3.41
C LEU A 208 -18.78 -0.54 -4.54
N MET A 209 -18.04 -1.48 -5.14
CA MET A 209 -17.28 -1.20 -6.33
C MET A 209 -17.29 -2.40 -7.27
N GLY A 210 -17.57 -2.14 -8.54
CA GLY A 210 -17.46 -3.11 -9.62
C GLY A 210 -16.58 -2.55 -10.73
N ARG A 211 -15.62 -3.32 -11.24
CA ARG A 211 -14.82 -2.95 -12.41
C ARG A 211 -14.59 -4.12 -13.34
N ALA A 212 -14.39 -3.80 -14.61
CA ALA A 212 -13.96 -4.72 -15.65
C ALA A 212 -12.70 -4.16 -16.30
N ARG A 213 -11.70 -5.02 -16.51
CA ARG A 213 -10.41 -4.69 -17.10
C ARG A 213 -10.11 -5.67 -18.22
N PHE A 214 -10.18 -5.18 -19.44
CA PHE A 214 -9.87 -5.97 -20.63
C PHE A 214 -8.45 -5.68 -21.09
N PHE A 215 -7.70 -6.73 -21.40
CA PHE A 215 -6.34 -6.65 -21.90
C PHE A 215 -6.28 -7.31 -23.27
N HIS A 216 -5.63 -6.64 -24.22
CA HIS A 216 -5.36 -7.17 -25.55
C HIS A 216 -3.88 -6.99 -25.92
N ILE A 217 -3.22 -8.09 -26.27
CA ILE A 217 -1.84 -8.08 -26.80
C ILE A 217 -1.90 -8.08 -28.33
N PHE A 218 -1.45 -7.00 -28.96
CA PHE A 218 -1.49 -6.87 -30.43
C PHE A 218 -0.43 -7.70 -31.13
N ASN A 219 0.74 -7.86 -30.51
CA ASN A 219 1.90 -8.46 -31.14
C ASN A 219 2.85 -9.12 -30.12
N ASP A 220 3.75 -9.94 -30.63
CA ASP A 220 4.65 -10.74 -29.79
C ASP A 220 5.82 -9.94 -29.22
N ILE A 221 5.98 -8.67 -29.63
CA ILE A 221 6.97 -7.76 -29.03
C ILE A 221 6.45 -7.13 -27.73
N GLY A 222 5.16 -7.27 -27.41
CA GLY A 222 4.59 -6.88 -26.12
C GLY A 222 3.79 -5.58 -26.14
N THR A 223 3.24 -5.16 -27.29
CA THR A 223 2.25 -4.07 -27.33
C THR A 223 0.94 -4.56 -26.71
N GLU A 224 0.53 -3.97 -25.59
CA GLU A 224 -0.69 -4.30 -24.83
C GLU A 224 -1.59 -3.08 -24.70
N LEU A 225 -2.89 -3.25 -24.97
CA LEU A 225 -3.96 -2.32 -24.62
C LEU A 225 -4.67 -2.81 -23.36
N LEU A 226 -4.87 -1.89 -22.41
CA LEU A 226 -5.73 -2.04 -21.25
C LEU A 226 -6.93 -1.11 -21.41
N LEU A 227 -8.14 -1.67 -21.29
CA LEU A 227 -9.39 -0.93 -21.16
C LEU A 227 -9.98 -1.21 -19.78
N VAL A 228 -10.38 -0.15 -19.08
CA VAL A 228 -11.01 -0.24 -17.75
C VAL A 228 -12.34 0.50 -17.78
N GLY A 229 -13.37 -0.14 -17.25
CA GLY A 229 -14.65 0.49 -16.95
C GLY A 229 -15.07 0.11 -15.53
N GLY A 230 -15.62 1.06 -14.80
CA GLY A 230 -15.94 0.83 -13.40
C GLY A 230 -17.01 1.75 -12.85
N TYR A 231 -17.58 1.32 -11.73
CA TYR A 231 -18.49 2.11 -10.92
C TYR A 231 -18.21 1.86 -9.44
N GLN A 232 -18.19 2.93 -8.67
CA GLN A 232 -18.13 2.89 -7.23
C GLN A 232 -19.29 3.68 -6.64
N TYR A 233 -19.89 3.14 -5.59
CA TYR A 233 -20.89 3.79 -4.77
C TYR A 233 -20.41 3.76 -3.33
N ALA A 234 -20.54 4.88 -2.63
CA ALA A 234 -20.28 4.96 -1.20
C ALA A 234 -21.35 5.82 -0.55
N SER A 235 -21.87 5.41 0.60
CA SER A 235 -22.82 6.20 1.38
C SER A 235 -22.61 6.03 2.86
N ASP A 236 -22.92 7.07 3.62
CA ASP A 236 -23.06 7.08 5.07
C ASP A 236 -24.30 7.94 5.42
N PRO A 237 -24.62 8.17 6.70
CA PRO A 237 -25.80 8.96 7.07
C PRO A 237 -25.79 10.41 6.55
N ILE A 238 -24.62 10.96 6.21
CA ILE A 238 -24.43 12.36 5.84
C ILE A 238 -24.31 12.50 4.31
N ILE A 239 -23.63 11.57 3.63
CA ILE A 239 -23.20 11.73 2.24
C ILE A 239 -23.48 10.46 1.42
N SER A 240 -23.89 10.65 0.17
CA SER A 240 -23.88 9.63 -0.88
C SER A 240 -22.99 10.05 -2.07
N ASN A 241 -22.10 9.16 -2.48
CA ASN A 241 -21.14 9.32 -3.57
C ASN A 241 -21.38 8.28 -4.67
N LYS A 242 -21.36 8.73 -5.92
CA LYS A 242 -21.38 7.89 -7.12
C LYS A 242 -20.17 8.24 -7.98
N LEU A 243 -19.42 7.23 -8.41
CA LEU A 243 -18.14 7.39 -9.10
C LEU A 243 -18.03 6.38 -10.26
N PRO A 244 -18.66 6.63 -11.42
CA PRO A 244 -18.27 5.97 -12.65
C PRO A 244 -16.86 6.40 -13.07
N MET A 245 -16.12 5.46 -13.66
CA MET A 245 -14.78 5.71 -14.18
C MET A 245 -14.47 4.89 -15.43
N CYS A 246 -13.56 5.40 -16.24
CA CYS A 246 -12.95 4.66 -17.32
C CYS A 246 -11.46 4.96 -17.42
N SER A 247 -10.71 4.01 -17.96
CA SER A 247 -9.33 4.27 -18.38
C SER A 247 -8.93 3.45 -19.59
N VAL A 248 -8.01 3.99 -20.36
CA VAL A 248 -7.43 3.37 -21.54
C VAL A 248 -5.92 3.55 -21.46
N GLU A 249 -5.16 2.47 -21.50
CA GLU A 249 -3.70 2.52 -21.44
C GLU A 249 -3.10 1.65 -22.52
N LEU A 250 -2.14 2.19 -23.27
CA LEU A 250 -1.34 1.50 -24.26
C LEU A 250 0.10 1.40 -23.73
N ASN A 251 0.58 0.18 -23.55
CA ASN A 251 1.97 -0.12 -23.25
C ASN A 251 2.62 -0.74 -24.49
N THR A 252 3.72 -0.19 -24.98
CA THR A 252 4.38 -0.70 -26.19
C THR A 252 5.90 -0.54 -26.14
N PRO A 253 6.68 -1.51 -26.63
CA PRO A 253 8.00 -1.19 -27.15
C PRO A 253 7.85 -0.14 -28.26
N PHE A 254 8.63 0.92 -28.21
CA PHE A 254 8.54 2.07 -29.11
C PHE A 254 9.86 2.20 -29.86
N LEU A 255 9.84 2.01 -31.19
CA LEU A 255 10.98 2.03 -32.12
C LEU A 255 12.05 0.95 -31.89
N THR A 256 12.36 0.59 -30.65
CA THR A 256 13.34 -0.45 -30.28
C THR A 256 12.82 -1.30 -29.13
N LYS A 257 13.36 -2.51 -28.93
CA LYS A 257 13.05 -3.33 -27.74
C LYS A 257 13.56 -2.72 -26.42
N ARG A 258 14.42 -1.70 -26.50
CA ARG A 258 15.02 -1.04 -25.34
C ARG A 258 14.21 0.17 -24.88
N LEU A 259 13.41 0.75 -25.77
CA LEU A 259 12.56 1.90 -25.46
C LEU A 259 11.12 1.40 -25.34
N SER A 260 10.49 1.68 -24.21
CA SER A 260 9.08 1.40 -23.97
C SER A 260 8.33 2.70 -23.75
N MET A 261 7.09 2.73 -24.21
CA MET A 261 6.17 3.85 -24.06
C MET A 261 4.90 3.36 -23.37
N MET A 262 4.44 4.13 -22.39
CA MET A 262 3.13 4.02 -21.77
C MET A 262 2.38 5.30 -22.11
N LEU A 263 1.23 5.18 -22.76
CA LEU A 263 0.31 6.28 -23.06
C LEU A 263 -1.04 5.91 -22.43
N GLY A 264 -1.65 6.82 -21.69
CA GLY A 264 -2.98 6.55 -21.18
C GLY A 264 -3.85 7.75 -20.96
N TYR A 265 -5.13 7.43 -20.81
CA TYR A 265 -6.22 8.32 -20.48
C TYR A 265 -6.98 7.73 -19.30
N GLU A 266 -7.21 8.54 -18.26
CA GLU A 266 -8.01 8.19 -17.09
C GLU A 266 -9.13 9.22 -16.93
N SER A 267 -10.33 8.76 -16.58
CA SER A 267 -11.44 9.67 -16.26
C SER A 267 -12.30 9.11 -15.16
N ASP A 268 -12.67 9.97 -14.24
CA ASP A 268 -13.54 9.68 -13.12
C ASP A 268 -14.53 10.84 -12.90
N PHE A 269 -15.73 10.48 -12.47
CA PHE A 269 -16.84 11.43 -12.32
C PHE A 269 -17.44 11.26 -10.93
N LEU A 270 -17.00 12.06 -9.96
CA LEU A 270 -17.56 12.01 -8.62
C LEU A 270 -18.83 12.85 -8.57
N MET A 271 -19.94 12.23 -8.21
CA MET A 271 -21.20 12.92 -7.93
C MET A 271 -21.53 12.71 -6.46
N THR A 272 -21.58 13.80 -5.71
CA THR A 272 -21.81 13.77 -4.28
C THR A 272 -23.08 14.52 -3.93
N ARG A 273 -23.88 13.89 -3.06
CA ARG A 273 -25.06 14.49 -2.44
C ARG A 273 -24.91 14.43 -0.93
N GLN A 274 -25.17 15.54 -0.26
CA GLN A 274 -25.36 15.56 1.19
C GLN A 274 -26.84 15.32 1.49
N GLU A 275 -27.16 14.45 2.46
CA GLU A 275 -28.56 14.06 2.75
C GLU A 275 -29.30 15.13 3.58
N ASP A 276 -28.61 15.76 4.54
CA ASP A 276 -29.20 16.76 5.46
C ASP A 276 -29.31 18.18 4.87
N THR A 277 -28.72 18.41 3.70
CA THR A 277 -28.72 19.72 3.03
C THR A 277 -29.07 19.56 1.55
N ASP A 278 -29.52 20.63 0.90
CA ASP A 278 -29.69 20.65 -0.56
C ASP A 278 -28.35 20.78 -1.33
N ARG A 279 -27.21 20.52 -0.67
CA ARG A 279 -25.88 20.63 -1.26
C ARG A 279 -25.55 19.41 -2.11
N ASN A 280 -24.99 19.68 -3.28
CA ASN A 280 -24.35 18.68 -4.12
C ASN A 280 -23.15 19.26 -4.83
N TRP A 281 -22.20 18.39 -5.15
CA TRP A 281 -21.08 18.73 -6.00
C TRP A 281 -20.75 17.59 -6.95
N ASP A 282 -20.43 17.99 -8.17
CA ASP A 282 -19.97 17.11 -9.23
C ASP A 282 -18.51 17.47 -9.54
N VAL A 283 -17.63 16.47 -9.58
CA VAL A 283 -16.23 16.61 -10.00
C VAL A 283 -16.00 15.71 -11.21
N PHE A 284 -15.58 16.33 -12.31
CA PHE A 284 -15.22 15.63 -13.53
C PHE A 284 -13.71 15.76 -13.70
N ASN A 285 -13.01 14.63 -13.67
CA ASN A 285 -11.57 14.56 -13.87
C ASN A 285 -11.24 13.82 -15.17
N HIS A 286 -10.27 14.37 -15.89
CA HIS A 286 -9.74 13.79 -17.12
C HIS A 286 -8.23 13.93 -17.13
N ASP A 287 -7.54 12.82 -17.29
CA ASP A 287 -6.10 12.77 -17.17
C ASP A 287 -5.51 12.16 -18.43
N LEU A 288 -4.47 12.80 -18.96
CA LEU A 288 -3.66 12.29 -20.07
C LEU A 288 -2.24 12.12 -19.58
N TYR A 289 -1.66 10.93 -19.78
CA TYR A 289 -0.30 10.66 -19.35
C TYR A 289 0.52 9.93 -20.39
N LEU A 290 1.81 10.24 -20.41
CA LEU A 290 2.81 9.66 -21.29
C LEU A 290 4.09 9.41 -20.49
N GLN A 291 4.67 8.23 -20.63
CA GLN A 291 5.94 7.87 -20.02
C GLN A 291 6.78 7.05 -20.98
N PHE A 292 8.07 7.37 -21.05
CA PHE A 292 9.07 6.58 -21.75
C PHE A 292 10.03 5.95 -20.76
N THR A 293 10.38 4.68 -21.00
CA THR A 293 11.46 3.99 -20.28
C THR A 293 12.44 3.40 -21.27
N TYR A 294 13.70 3.85 -21.20
CA TYR A 294 14.82 3.35 -22.00
C TYR A 294 15.74 2.46 -21.15
N ALA A 295 15.92 1.21 -21.57
CA ALA A 295 16.66 0.18 -20.84
C ALA A 295 17.92 -0.26 -21.60
N LEU A 296 19.07 -0.04 -20.96
CA LEU A 296 20.37 -0.64 -21.26
C LEU A 296 20.65 -1.76 -20.25
N PRO A 297 21.65 -2.64 -20.47
CA PRO A 297 21.91 -3.78 -19.58
C PRO A 297 22.03 -3.44 -18.09
N GLN A 298 22.70 -2.33 -17.76
CA GLN A 298 22.89 -1.88 -16.37
C GLN A 298 22.19 -0.56 -16.05
N TRP A 299 21.55 0.10 -17.03
CA TRP A 299 20.99 1.44 -16.85
C TRP A 299 19.55 1.49 -17.33
N LYS A 300 18.66 2.07 -16.53
CA LYS A 300 17.28 2.35 -16.93
C LYS A 300 17.01 3.84 -16.75
N PHE A 301 16.50 4.48 -17.79
CA PHE A 301 16.12 5.89 -17.79
C PHE A 301 14.61 5.96 -17.97
N THR A 302 13.91 6.71 -17.15
CA THR A 302 12.47 6.93 -17.28
C THR A 302 12.16 8.41 -17.18
N ALA A 303 11.27 8.89 -18.04
CA ALA A 303 10.71 10.22 -17.95
C ALA A 303 9.26 10.21 -18.43
N GLY A 304 8.41 11.00 -17.79
CA GLY A 304 7.00 11.04 -18.11
C GLY A 304 6.30 12.24 -17.53
N GLY A 305 5.10 12.50 -18.02
CA GLY A 305 4.24 13.58 -17.59
C GLY A 305 2.77 13.16 -17.61
N ARG A 306 1.98 13.81 -16.77
CA ARG A 306 0.51 13.68 -16.71
C ARG A 306 -0.09 15.08 -16.68
N VAL A 307 -1.09 15.32 -17.50
CA VAL A 307 -1.90 16.54 -17.48
C VAL A 307 -3.28 16.14 -16.97
N MET A 308 -3.77 16.84 -15.95
CA MET A 308 -5.04 16.57 -15.29
C MET A 308 -5.96 17.77 -15.51
N PHE A 309 -7.19 17.52 -15.92
CA PHE A 309 -8.23 18.52 -16.16
C PHE A 309 -9.36 18.32 -15.17
N TYR A 310 -9.49 19.23 -14.22
CA TYR A 310 -10.56 19.21 -13.22
C TYR A 310 -11.67 20.18 -13.62
N ASN A 311 -12.91 19.70 -13.56
CA ASN A 311 -14.09 20.55 -13.70
C ASN A 311 -15.01 20.29 -12.51
N TYR A 312 -15.28 21.34 -11.76
CA TYR A 312 -16.08 21.32 -10.56
C TYR A 312 -17.39 22.05 -10.81
N LYS A 313 -18.46 21.46 -10.28
CA LYS A 313 -19.76 22.11 -10.24
C LYS A 313 -20.34 21.91 -8.86
N MET A 314 -20.57 23.02 -8.16
CA MET A 314 -21.17 23.01 -6.83
C MET A 314 -22.52 23.68 -6.86
N LYS A 315 -23.46 23.11 -6.09
CA LYS A 315 -24.73 23.74 -5.78
C LYS A 315 -24.85 23.86 -4.27
N ASP A 316 -24.91 25.09 -3.79
CA ASP A 316 -25.14 25.42 -2.38
C ASP A 316 -26.26 26.46 -2.29
N VAL A 317 -27.33 26.13 -1.56
CA VAL A 317 -28.52 26.97 -1.27
C VAL A 317 -28.80 28.04 -2.34
N GLY A 318 -29.30 27.62 -3.50
CA GLY A 318 -29.71 28.52 -4.60
C GLY A 318 -28.58 29.10 -5.46
N THR A 319 -27.32 28.88 -5.09
CA THR A 319 -26.13 29.32 -5.85
C THR A 319 -25.49 28.14 -6.57
N THR A 320 -25.04 28.34 -7.81
CA THR A 320 -24.24 27.36 -8.55
C THR A 320 -22.88 27.96 -8.88
N GLN A 321 -21.81 27.30 -8.45
CA GLN A 321 -20.43 27.69 -8.76
C GLN A 321 -19.82 26.67 -9.71
N LYS A 322 -18.98 27.14 -10.62
CA LYS A 322 -18.19 26.30 -11.53
C LYS A 322 -16.74 26.73 -11.48
N TYR A 323 -15.85 25.76 -11.38
CA TYR A 323 -14.42 25.98 -11.38
C TYR A 323 -13.77 24.99 -12.36
N ASN A 324 -12.80 25.45 -13.13
CA ASN A 324 -12.03 24.61 -14.02
C ASN A 324 -10.56 24.83 -13.72
N ASP A 325 -9.81 23.75 -13.69
CA ASP A 325 -8.39 23.78 -13.38
C ASP A 325 -7.61 22.77 -14.22
N THR A 326 -6.34 23.07 -14.46
CA THR A 326 -5.44 22.20 -15.21
C THR A 326 -4.12 22.11 -14.49
N ARG A 327 -3.75 20.89 -14.11
CA ARG A 327 -2.57 20.60 -13.30
C ARG A 327 -1.68 19.57 -13.98
N THR A 328 -0.44 19.49 -13.54
CA THR A 328 0.55 18.58 -14.15
C THR A 328 1.37 17.84 -13.12
N ASN A 329 1.61 16.56 -13.39
CA ASN A 329 2.62 15.76 -12.72
C ASN A 329 3.75 15.41 -13.68
N ALA A 330 4.93 15.15 -13.15
CA ALA A 330 6.08 14.75 -13.94
C ALA A 330 6.96 13.78 -13.17
N ASN A 331 7.68 12.92 -13.88
CA ASN A 331 8.77 12.15 -13.29
C ASN A 331 9.99 12.11 -14.20
N ALA A 332 11.15 11.97 -13.58
CA ALA A 332 12.41 11.66 -14.23
C ALA A 332 13.22 10.76 -13.30
N CYS A 333 13.69 9.62 -13.78
CA CYS A 333 14.36 8.63 -12.97
C CYS A 333 15.49 7.93 -13.73
N VAL A 334 16.58 7.68 -13.02
CA VAL A 334 17.70 6.85 -13.46
C VAL A 334 17.90 5.73 -12.45
N ILE A 335 18.04 4.49 -12.95
CA ILE A 335 18.34 3.32 -12.14
C ILE A 335 19.60 2.67 -12.69
N TYR A 336 20.60 2.46 -11.83
CA TYR A 336 21.81 1.72 -12.11
C TYR A 336 21.75 0.34 -11.43
N VAL A 337 22.02 -0.70 -12.22
CA VAL A 337 21.96 -2.12 -11.83
C VAL A 337 23.30 -2.75 -12.22
N PRO A 338 24.36 -2.57 -11.42
CA PRO A 338 25.68 -3.12 -11.75
C PRO A 338 25.67 -4.64 -11.83
N ASP A 339 24.84 -5.29 -10.99
CA ASP A 339 24.66 -6.73 -10.89
C ASP A 339 23.23 -7.07 -10.39
N ASN A 340 22.91 -8.35 -10.24
CA ASN A 340 21.59 -8.81 -9.81
C ASN A 340 21.26 -8.56 -8.33
N ARG A 341 22.21 -8.05 -7.52
CA ARG A 341 22.04 -7.82 -6.08
C ARG A 341 21.85 -6.35 -5.76
N ASN A 342 22.56 -5.49 -6.47
CA ASN A 342 22.67 -4.06 -6.17
C ASN A 342 21.86 -3.23 -7.16
N GLN A 343 21.08 -2.29 -6.63
CA GLN A 343 20.35 -1.30 -7.43
C GLN A 343 20.45 0.07 -6.76
N ILE A 344 20.73 1.10 -7.55
CA ILE A 344 20.74 2.50 -7.11
C ILE A 344 19.74 3.26 -7.97
N GLN A 345 18.87 4.03 -7.33
CA GLN A 345 17.88 4.88 -7.98
C GLN A 345 18.10 6.34 -7.63
N LEU A 346 18.09 7.20 -8.63
CA LEU A 346 17.94 8.65 -8.49
C LEU A 346 16.64 9.05 -9.20
N GLY A 347 15.74 9.72 -8.49
CA GLY A 347 14.44 10.11 -9.00
C GLY A 347 14.08 11.54 -8.66
N TYR A 348 13.38 12.19 -9.59
CA TYR A 348 12.65 13.42 -9.38
C TYR A 348 11.18 13.17 -9.71
N TYR A 349 10.29 13.58 -8.82
CA TYR A 349 8.85 13.42 -8.97
C TYR A 349 8.17 14.74 -8.62
N ARG A 350 7.32 15.23 -9.52
CA ARG A 350 6.41 16.34 -9.26
C ARG A 350 5.00 15.77 -9.22
N LYS A 351 4.28 16.06 -8.14
CA LYS A 351 2.90 15.68 -7.95
C LYS A 351 2.07 16.86 -7.49
N TYR A 352 0.89 17.01 -8.06
CA TYR A 352 -0.18 17.84 -7.53
C TYR A 352 -1.08 16.99 -6.63
N SER A 353 -1.34 17.48 -5.42
CA SER A 353 -2.25 16.89 -4.46
C SER A 353 -3.51 17.77 -4.38
N ASN A 354 -4.65 17.19 -4.72
CA ASN A 354 -5.94 17.81 -4.51
C ASN A 354 -6.45 17.38 -3.12
N PRO A 355 -6.81 18.30 -2.21
CA PRO A 355 -7.42 17.94 -0.93
C PRO A 355 -8.68 17.08 -1.14
N VAL A 356 -9.01 16.27 -0.13
CA VAL A 356 -10.22 15.44 -0.17
C VAL A 356 -11.44 16.35 -0.38
N TYR A 357 -12.28 16.05 -1.35
CA TYR A 357 -13.39 16.93 -1.75
C TYR A 357 -14.33 17.33 -0.59
N SER A 358 -14.49 16.48 0.43
CA SER A 358 -15.25 16.83 1.64
C SER A 358 -14.61 17.95 2.46
N ILE A 359 -13.27 18.05 2.46
CA ILE A 359 -12.52 19.10 3.18
C ILE A 359 -12.67 20.44 2.46
N LEU A 360 -12.63 20.45 1.14
CA LEU A 360 -12.86 21.66 0.34
C LEU A 360 -14.26 22.25 0.52
N PHE A 361 -15.26 21.43 0.84
CA PHE A 361 -16.67 21.82 0.68
C PHE A 361 -17.53 21.71 1.95
N MET A 362 -17.06 21.04 3.01
CA MET A 362 -17.85 20.81 4.22
C MET A 362 -17.23 21.37 5.50
N ASP A 363 -16.03 21.96 5.47
CA ASP A 363 -15.23 22.32 6.66
C ASP A 363 -15.11 21.16 7.67
N ALA A 364 -15.35 19.93 7.21
CA ALA A 364 -15.40 18.75 8.04
C ALA A 364 -13.96 18.25 8.21
N GLY A 365 -13.35 18.64 9.33
CA GLY A 365 -12.10 18.04 9.80
C GLY A 365 -12.34 16.57 10.15
N THR A 366 -12.30 15.68 9.17
CA THR A 366 -12.24 14.25 9.44
C THR A 366 -10.82 13.90 9.80
N ILE A 367 -10.66 13.53 11.07
CA ILE A 367 -9.44 13.02 11.68
C ILE A 367 -9.23 11.59 11.16
N SER A 368 -8.58 11.49 10.01
CA SER A 368 -7.82 10.31 9.59
C SER A 368 -6.76 10.76 8.59
N GLU A 369 -5.60 11.15 9.12
CA GLU A 369 -4.31 10.68 8.62
C GLU A 369 -3.89 11.09 7.19
N GLU A 370 -3.67 12.38 6.95
CA GLU A 370 -2.49 12.81 6.15
C GLU A 370 -1.22 12.88 7.03
N GLU A 371 -1.16 12.03 8.05
CA GLU A 371 -1.04 12.27 9.51
C GLU A 371 -0.05 13.31 10.06
N TRP A 372 0.08 14.44 9.38
CA TRP A 372 0.61 15.66 9.97
C TRP A 372 -0.01 16.93 9.38
N ALA A 373 -0.64 16.90 8.19
CA ALA A 373 -0.84 18.10 7.37
C ALA A 373 0.46 18.94 7.36
N MET A 374 1.52 18.41 6.73
CA MET A 374 2.77 19.17 6.52
C MET A 374 3.41 19.78 7.77
N THR A 375 3.30 19.11 8.90
CA THR A 375 3.81 19.56 10.20
C THR A 375 3.29 20.90 10.76
N LYS A 376 2.69 21.80 9.96
CA LYS A 376 2.14 23.11 10.38
C LYS A 376 1.20 23.85 9.39
N GLY A 377 0.60 23.28 8.33
CA GLY A 377 -0.14 24.08 7.33
C GLY A 377 -1.34 23.38 6.70
N GLN A 378 -2.46 24.10 6.62
CA GLN A 378 -3.81 23.68 6.24
C GLN A 378 -3.88 22.97 4.87
N LEU A 379 -4.90 22.12 4.72
CA LEU A 379 -5.15 21.29 3.53
C LEU A 379 -5.64 22.11 2.33
N GLU A 380 -4.70 22.81 1.69
CA GLU A 380 -4.91 23.53 0.44
C GLU A 380 -4.37 22.72 -0.75
N GLU A 381 -4.78 23.07 -1.98
CA GLU A 381 -4.21 22.48 -3.21
C GLU A 381 -2.69 22.68 -3.26
N GLN A 382 -1.90 21.61 -3.43
CA GLN A 382 -0.44 21.70 -3.31
C GLN A 382 0.33 20.99 -4.42
N THR A 383 1.41 21.63 -4.88
CA THR A 383 2.46 20.97 -5.66
C THR A 383 3.57 20.48 -4.74
N ILE A 384 3.90 19.20 -4.85
CA ILE A 384 4.97 18.53 -4.10
C ILE A 384 6.03 18.07 -5.09
N ASN A 385 7.27 18.47 -4.83
CA ASN A 385 8.45 18.06 -5.58
C ASN A 385 9.31 17.17 -4.69
N GLN A 386 9.58 15.95 -5.12
CA GLN A 386 10.41 14.98 -4.41
C GLN A 386 11.70 14.73 -5.20
N MET A 387 12.83 14.85 -4.52
CA MET A 387 14.11 14.32 -4.96
C MET A 387 14.43 13.08 -4.13
N LYS A 388 14.61 11.93 -4.79
CA LYS A 388 14.80 10.63 -4.13
C LYS A 388 16.11 9.99 -4.55
N LEU A 389 16.88 9.53 -3.56
CA LEU A 389 17.99 8.60 -3.72
C LEU A 389 17.64 7.32 -2.97
N ALA A 390 17.63 6.19 -3.67
CA ALA A 390 17.39 4.89 -3.05
C ALA A 390 18.46 3.88 -3.43
N TYR A 391 18.73 2.96 -2.52
CA TYR A 391 19.61 1.81 -2.74
C TYR A 391 18.93 0.54 -2.24
N ALA A 392 19.05 -0.53 -3.01
CA ALA A 392 18.63 -1.87 -2.61
C ALA A 392 19.77 -2.87 -2.84
N TYR A 393 20.03 -3.65 -1.80
CA TYR A 393 20.81 -4.89 -1.85
C TYR A 393 19.87 -6.08 -1.66
N SER A 394 20.01 -7.11 -2.48
CA SER A 394 19.21 -8.33 -2.39
C SER A 394 20.05 -9.58 -2.56
N ARG A 395 20.03 -10.44 -1.54
CA ARG A 395 20.49 -11.83 -1.57
C ARG A 395 19.47 -12.67 -0.80
N GLN A 396 19.30 -13.95 -1.16
CA GLN A 396 18.29 -14.86 -0.60
C GLN A 396 18.04 -14.70 0.92
N LYS A 397 19.12 -14.62 1.72
CA LYS A 397 19.08 -14.53 3.19
C LYS A 397 19.29 -13.12 3.76
N LEU A 398 19.62 -12.13 2.94
CA LEU A 398 19.88 -10.76 3.37
C LEU A 398 19.38 -9.76 2.33
N THR A 399 18.46 -8.91 2.75
CA THR A 399 17.95 -7.81 1.94
C THR A 399 18.12 -6.52 2.73
N VAL A 400 18.62 -5.47 2.08
CA VAL A 400 18.80 -4.14 2.69
C VAL A 400 18.24 -3.10 1.74
N GLN A 401 17.48 -2.15 2.26
CA GLN A 401 16.98 -1.00 1.52
C GLN A 401 17.30 0.28 2.27
N THR A 402 17.66 1.32 1.53
CA THR A 402 17.79 2.67 2.07
C THR A 402 17.17 3.67 1.13
N GLU A 403 16.58 4.72 1.69
CA GLU A 403 16.01 5.84 0.96
C GLU A 403 16.39 7.16 1.63
N ALA A 404 16.69 8.16 0.81
CA ALA A 404 16.76 9.55 1.20
C ALA A 404 15.90 10.37 0.23
N SER A 405 14.87 11.01 0.75
CA SER A 405 13.93 11.82 0.00
C SER A 405 13.92 13.25 0.56
N TYR A 406 14.02 14.24 -0.31
CA TYR A 406 13.82 15.66 0.02
C TYR A 406 12.57 16.16 -0.68
N TYR A 407 11.65 16.73 0.09
CA TYR A 407 10.38 17.24 -0.38
C TYR A 407 10.36 18.75 -0.32
N VAL A 408 10.00 19.36 -1.45
CA VAL A 408 9.68 20.78 -1.55
C VAL A 408 8.18 20.90 -1.76
N ILE A 409 7.49 21.53 -0.81
CA ILE A 409 6.04 21.69 -0.82
C ILE A 409 5.71 23.16 -1.08
N GLU A 410 4.92 23.41 -2.12
CA GLU A 410 4.40 24.75 -2.42
C GLU A 410 3.48 25.21 -1.28
N ASP A 411 3.72 26.42 -0.75
CA ASP A 411 3.01 27.02 0.39
C ASP A 411 3.02 26.18 1.69
N GLY A 412 3.89 25.17 1.75
CA GLY A 412 4.06 24.25 2.86
C GLY A 412 5.47 24.24 3.43
N GLU A 413 5.70 23.30 4.35
CA GLU A 413 7.02 23.10 4.95
C GLU A 413 7.83 22.04 4.19
N ASN A 414 9.05 22.40 3.80
CA ASN A 414 9.99 21.45 3.20
C ASN A 414 10.53 20.48 4.25
N PHE A 415 10.65 19.21 3.90
CA PHE A 415 11.19 18.21 4.82
C PHE A 415 12.08 17.18 4.13
N THR A 416 12.96 16.58 4.91
CA THR A 416 13.78 15.43 4.50
C THR A 416 13.29 14.18 5.21
N GLN A 417 13.18 13.09 4.47
CA GLN A 417 12.90 11.77 4.97
C GLN A 417 14.08 10.84 4.67
N LEU A 418 14.62 10.20 5.69
CA LEU A 418 15.63 9.16 5.56
C LEU A 418 15.03 7.85 6.07
N GLY A 419 15.20 6.77 5.32
CA GLY A 419 14.72 5.44 5.68
C GLY A 419 15.81 4.39 5.48
N ALA A 420 15.89 3.43 6.38
CA ALA A 420 16.70 2.24 6.21
C ALA A 420 15.94 1.02 6.73
N SER A 421 15.98 -0.09 6.01
CA SER A 421 15.44 -1.36 6.45
C SER A 421 16.36 -2.52 6.09
N ALA A 422 16.31 -3.56 6.89
CA ALA A 422 17.00 -4.81 6.62
C ALA A 422 16.12 -6.00 6.96
N TYR A 423 16.32 -7.07 6.21
CA TYR A 423 15.77 -8.38 6.46
C TYR A 423 16.88 -9.40 6.40
N TRP A 424 16.97 -10.22 7.43
CA TRP A 424 17.92 -11.30 7.52
C TRP A 424 17.21 -12.59 7.92
N LYS A 425 17.61 -13.71 7.31
CA LYS A 425 17.02 -15.02 7.61
C LYS A 425 18.08 -16.12 7.80
N LYS A 426 17.77 -16.99 8.76
CA LYS A 426 18.31 -18.34 8.96
C LYS A 426 17.13 -19.31 9.05
N ASP A 427 17.41 -20.61 8.98
CA ASP A 427 16.40 -21.67 8.88
C ASP A 427 15.32 -21.66 9.98
N TRP A 428 15.64 -21.16 11.18
CA TRP A 428 14.71 -21.08 12.32
C TRP A 428 14.40 -19.65 12.76
N LEU A 429 15.00 -18.63 12.15
CA LEU A 429 14.92 -17.23 12.61
C LEU A 429 14.97 -16.27 11.43
N SER A 430 13.99 -15.39 11.35
CA SER A 430 14.02 -14.19 10.53
C SER A 430 14.03 -12.96 11.42
N ILE A 431 14.82 -11.96 11.05
CA ILE A 431 14.85 -10.66 11.70
C ILE A 431 14.61 -9.62 10.62
N SER A 432 13.59 -8.81 10.83
CA SER A 432 13.31 -7.63 10.04
C SER A 432 13.36 -6.40 10.92
N GLY A 433 13.80 -5.28 10.38
CA GLY A 433 13.87 -4.04 11.14
C GLY A 433 14.18 -2.86 10.26
N GLY A 434 14.02 -1.68 10.82
CA GLY A 434 14.28 -0.44 10.12
C GLY A 434 14.16 0.79 10.99
N ALA A 435 14.54 1.91 10.42
CA ALA A 435 14.39 3.21 11.03
C ALA A 435 14.05 4.25 9.98
N ASN A 436 13.24 5.22 10.39
CA ASN A 436 12.86 6.37 9.59
C ASN A 436 13.17 7.64 10.39
N LEU A 437 13.77 8.63 9.74
CA LEU A 437 14.07 9.93 10.32
C LEU A 437 13.44 11.01 9.43
N TYR A 438 12.62 11.84 10.06
CA TYR A 438 11.96 12.98 9.45
C TYR A 438 12.57 14.26 10.01
N ILE A 439 12.99 15.15 9.12
CA ILE A 439 13.65 16.41 9.46
C ILE A 439 12.94 17.55 8.73
N ALA A 440 12.25 18.40 9.49
CA ALA A 440 11.67 19.66 9.07
C ALA A 440 12.16 20.79 10.00
N GLU A 441 11.91 22.05 9.65
CA GLU A 441 12.29 23.21 10.47
C GLU A 441 11.48 23.25 11.78
N SER A 442 10.19 22.93 11.69
CA SER A 442 9.24 22.90 12.79
C SER A 442 9.47 21.72 13.73
N ARG A 443 9.87 20.56 13.18
CA ARG A 443 10.07 19.34 13.97
C ARG A 443 10.99 18.31 13.32
N THR A 444 11.72 17.57 14.16
CA THR A 444 12.50 16.40 13.78
C THR A 444 12.13 15.22 14.66
N TYR A 445 11.80 14.09 14.05
CA TYR A 445 11.43 12.87 14.77
C TYR A 445 11.88 11.61 14.04
N ALA A 446 11.98 10.51 14.77
CA ALA A 446 12.31 9.21 14.22
C ALA A 446 11.37 8.12 14.72
N ALA A 447 11.21 7.10 13.89
CA ALA A 447 10.55 5.84 14.22
C ALA A 447 11.54 4.70 14.01
N PHE A 448 11.52 3.73 14.92
CA PHE A 448 12.37 2.53 14.87
C PHE A 448 11.48 1.31 14.94
N ARG A 449 11.83 0.27 14.20
CA ARG A 449 11.07 -0.97 14.23
C ARG A 449 11.96 -2.18 14.20
N LEU A 450 11.48 -3.22 14.87
CA LEU A 450 12.13 -4.50 14.96
C LEU A 450 11.07 -5.58 15.02
N ALA A 451 11.18 -6.57 14.14
CA ALA A 451 10.28 -7.70 14.10
C ALA A 451 11.06 -9.02 13.88
N PRO A 452 11.52 -9.66 14.97
CA PRO A 452 12.06 -11.00 14.92
C PRO A 452 10.91 -12.03 14.90
N HIS A 453 11.11 -13.09 14.13
CA HIS A 453 10.21 -14.23 14.05
C HIS A 453 11.02 -15.52 14.06
N ALA A 454 10.65 -16.47 14.91
CA ALA A 454 11.35 -17.74 15.05
C ALA A 454 10.41 -18.93 14.85
N ASP A 455 10.86 -19.87 14.02
CA ASP A 455 10.26 -21.19 13.84
C ASP A 455 10.89 -22.15 14.84
N LEU A 456 10.06 -22.71 15.71
CA LEU A 456 10.45 -23.58 16.81
C LEU A 456 10.10 -25.05 16.50
N PRO A 457 10.75 -26.01 17.18
CA PRO A 457 10.43 -27.43 17.03
C PRO A 457 8.95 -27.74 17.21
N HIS A 458 8.52 -28.84 16.60
CA HIS A 458 7.11 -29.27 16.58
C HIS A 458 6.16 -28.25 15.94
N ALA A 459 6.63 -27.37 15.04
CA ALA A 459 5.80 -26.39 14.34
C ALA A 459 5.13 -25.36 15.26
N TRP A 460 5.85 -24.95 16.29
CA TRP A 460 5.58 -23.72 17.05
C TRP A 460 6.24 -22.54 16.35
N GLN A 461 5.67 -21.35 16.49
CA GLN A 461 6.23 -20.13 15.96
C GLN A 461 6.04 -19.01 16.98
N ILE A 462 7.04 -18.15 17.10
CA ILE A 462 6.98 -16.95 17.94
C ILE A 462 7.42 -15.74 17.13
N GLY A 463 6.60 -14.70 17.13
CA GLY A 463 6.88 -13.42 16.48
C GLY A 463 6.78 -12.30 17.47
N LEU A 464 7.63 -11.29 17.31
CA LEU A 464 7.52 -10.03 18.04
C LEU A 464 7.48 -8.90 17.01
N GLN A 465 6.66 -7.90 17.27
CA GLN A 465 6.69 -6.63 16.54
C GLN A 465 6.88 -5.51 17.55
N LEU A 466 7.92 -4.69 17.34
CA LEU A 466 8.19 -3.50 18.13
C LEU A 466 8.24 -2.29 17.22
N VAL A 467 7.58 -1.21 17.62
CA VAL A 467 7.74 0.11 17.00
C VAL A 467 7.97 1.13 18.10
N TYR A 468 9.06 1.90 18.01
CA TYR A 468 9.40 2.94 18.97
C TYR A 468 9.39 4.32 18.30
N TYR A 469 8.83 5.30 18.99
CA TYR A 469 8.69 6.68 18.54
C TYR A 469 9.50 7.63 19.42
N THR A 470 10.30 8.50 18.78
CA THR A 470 10.93 9.61 19.51
C THR A 470 9.88 10.58 20.06
N LYS A 471 10.25 11.38 21.07
CA LYS A 471 9.36 12.31 21.78
C LYS A 471 8.53 13.21 20.87
N GLU A 472 9.15 13.72 19.82
CA GLU A 472 8.59 14.67 18.84
C GLU A 472 7.73 13.99 17.75
N SER A 473 7.55 12.67 17.82
CA SER A 473 6.73 11.94 16.84
C SER A 473 5.27 12.36 16.96
N PRO A 474 4.58 12.67 15.84
CA PRO A 474 3.15 13.01 15.86
C PRO A 474 2.31 11.87 16.44
N ARG A 475 2.67 10.62 16.15
CA ARG A 475 1.96 9.44 16.63
C ARG A 475 2.01 9.38 18.14
N ARG A 476 3.16 9.72 18.72
CA ARG A 476 3.35 9.77 20.18
C ARG A 476 2.62 10.96 20.79
N GLU A 477 2.53 12.08 20.10
CA GLU A 477 1.70 13.22 20.52
C GLU A 477 0.21 12.87 20.54
N LEU A 478 -0.26 12.15 19.52
CA LEU A 478 -1.67 11.75 19.38
C LEU A 478 -2.07 10.66 20.38
N THR A 479 -1.25 9.63 20.52
CA THR A 479 -1.55 8.43 21.33
C THR A 479 -1.02 8.51 22.76
N GLY A 480 -0.02 9.36 23.02
CA GLY A 480 0.75 9.35 24.26
C GLY A 480 1.79 8.23 24.34
N GLU A 481 1.77 7.27 23.42
CA GLU A 481 2.54 6.03 23.53
C GLU A 481 3.91 6.13 22.88
N PRO A 482 5.01 5.89 23.62
CA PRO A 482 6.36 5.90 23.06
C PRO A 482 6.68 4.63 22.27
N VAL A 483 5.95 3.55 22.51
CA VAL A 483 6.27 2.23 21.96
C VAL A 483 5.01 1.39 21.77
N TYR A 484 4.92 0.75 20.61
CA TYR A 484 3.96 -0.29 20.30
C TYR A 484 4.66 -1.67 20.35
N GLY A 485 3.96 -2.67 20.87
CA GLY A 485 4.48 -4.04 20.96
C GLY A 485 3.41 -5.10 20.75
N CYS A 486 3.64 -6.05 19.84
CA CYS A 486 2.81 -7.26 19.73
C CYS A 486 3.63 -8.54 19.75
N LEU A 487 3.22 -9.48 20.62
CA LEU A 487 3.79 -10.82 20.71
C LEU A 487 2.81 -11.81 20.09
N SER A 488 3.26 -12.53 19.08
CA SER A 488 2.49 -13.57 18.42
C SER A 488 3.06 -14.95 18.77
N VAL A 489 2.20 -15.89 19.14
CA VAL A 489 2.56 -17.29 19.32
C VAL A 489 1.60 -18.14 18.50
N ASN A 490 2.13 -18.95 17.59
CA ASN A 490 1.33 -19.80 16.72
C ASN A 490 1.74 -21.27 16.82
N LYS A 491 0.78 -22.16 16.62
CA LYS A 491 0.95 -23.60 16.58
C LYS A 491 0.24 -24.18 15.38
N GLN A 492 1.03 -24.81 14.51
CA GLN A 492 0.52 -25.54 13.36
C GLN A 492 0.25 -27.01 13.77
N PHE A 493 -0.99 -27.46 13.60
CA PHE A 493 -1.41 -28.85 13.81
C PHE A 493 -1.63 -29.54 12.46
N GLY A 494 -0.64 -30.36 12.07
CA GLY A 494 -0.63 -30.99 10.76
C GLY A 494 -0.61 -29.95 9.62
N LYS A 495 -1.21 -30.28 8.48
CA LYS A 495 -1.19 -29.40 7.29
C LYS A 495 -2.33 -28.38 7.24
N ARG A 496 -3.34 -28.51 8.11
CA ARG A 496 -4.62 -27.80 7.95
C ARG A 496 -4.96 -26.83 9.06
N TRP A 497 -4.60 -27.13 10.30
CA TRP A 497 -5.02 -26.33 11.45
C TRP A 497 -3.87 -25.45 11.95
N ASN A 498 -4.17 -24.19 12.23
CA ASN A 498 -3.27 -23.26 12.89
C ASN A 498 -4.03 -22.58 14.04
N LEU A 499 -3.45 -22.62 15.24
CA LEU A 499 -3.94 -21.91 16.41
C LEU A 499 -2.93 -20.83 16.76
N GLY A 500 -3.38 -19.59 16.93
CA GLY A 500 -2.52 -18.47 17.28
C GLY A 500 -3.08 -17.64 18.42
N VAL A 501 -2.17 -16.98 19.12
CA VAL A 501 -2.48 -15.93 20.09
C VAL A 501 -1.61 -14.72 19.77
N ASP A 502 -2.23 -13.57 19.59
CA ASP A 502 -1.54 -12.29 19.42
C ASP A 502 -1.85 -11.41 20.65
N TRP A 503 -0.81 -10.97 21.36
CA TRP A 503 -0.93 -10.05 22.48
C TRP A 503 -0.49 -8.66 22.03
N HIS A 504 -1.47 -7.79 21.80
CA HIS A 504 -1.26 -6.41 21.38
C HIS A 504 -1.01 -5.48 22.57
N ASP A 505 -0.33 -4.37 22.30
CA ASP A 505 -0.01 -3.30 23.27
C ASP A 505 0.58 -3.80 24.59
N MET A 506 1.56 -4.72 24.49
CA MET A 506 2.16 -5.37 25.67
C MET A 506 2.87 -4.42 26.64
N PHE A 507 3.11 -3.16 26.25
CA PHE A 507 3.80 -2.15 27.06
C PHE A 507 2.87 -1.13 27.71
N ASP A 508 1.56 -1.20 27.47
CA ASP A 508 0.58 -0.25 28.00
C ASP A 508 0.62 -0.18 29.55
N ALA A 509 0.79 -1.34 30.21
CA ALA A 509 0.94 -1.42 31.67
C ALA A 509 2.18 -0.71 32.25
N VAL A 510 3.18 -0.40 31.43
CA VAL A 510 4.47 0.24 31.84
C VAL A 510 4.51 1.72 31.45
N CYS A 511 3.65 2.16 30.53
CA CYS A 511 3.57 3.54 30.02
C CYS A 511 2.36 4.31 30.58
N SER A 512 1.87 3.87 31.75
CA SER A 512 0.57 4.13 32.38
C SER A 512 0.22 5.60 32.70
N ASP A 513 -0.17 6.37 31.69
CA ASP A 513 -0.99 7.59 31.86
C ASP A 513 -2.12 7.70 30.82
N VAL A 514 -2.40 6.63 30.06
CA VAL A 514 -3.31 6.69 28.88
C VAL A 514 -4.72 6.19 29.23
N ALA A 515 -5.74 6.96 28.83
CA ALA A 515 -7.16 6.69 29.08
C ALA A 515 -7.76 5.59 28.15
N VAL A 516 -6.98 5.06 27.22
CA VAL A 516 -7.41 4.08 26.21
C VAL A 516 -6.73 2.75 26.52
N ASN A 517 -7.36 1.94 27.37
CA ASN A 517 -6.86 0.60 27.66
C ASN A 517 -7.11 -0.29 26.44
N ARG A 518 -6.06 -0.57 25.66
CA ARG A 518 -6.13 -1.37 24.40
C ARG A 518 -5.71 -2.82 24.60
N HIS A 519 -5.60 -3.30 25.83
CA HIS A 519 -5.22 -4.69 26.11
C HIS A 519 -6.17 -5.69 25.44
N ALA A 520 -5.78 -6.15 24.26
CA ALA A 520 -6.47 -7.18 23.50
C ALA A 520 -5.48 -8.33 23.24
N ALA A 521 -5.76 -9.46 23.88
CA ALA A 521 -5.22 -10.74 23.42
C ALA A 521 -6.24 -11.34 22.45
N ASN A 522 -5.83 -11.57 21.21
CA ASN A 522 -6.66 -12.21 20.20
C ASN A 522 -6.28 -13.69 20.10
N ILE A 523 -7.26 -14.59 20.14
CA ILE A 523 -7.05 -15.99 19.78
C ILE A 523 -7.62 -16.23 18.39
N LYS A 524 -6.81 -16.81 17.51
CA LYS A 524 -7.18 -17.16 16.14
C LYS A 524 -7.11 -18.67 15.90
N LEU A 525 -8.11 -19.22 15.23
CA LEU A 525 -8.15 -20.59 14.76
C LEU A 525 -8.42 -20.62 13.26
N GLN A 526 -7.46 -21.14 12.49
CA GLN A 526 -7.53 -21.21 11.04
C GLN A 526 -7.54 -22.66 10.56
N TYR A 527 -8.43 -22.98 9.62
CA TYR A 527 -8.47 -24.24 8.88
C TYR A 527 -8.19 -24.00 7.39
N ARG A 528 -7.24 -24.74 6.81
CA ARG A 528 -6.83 -24.66 5.41
C ARG A 528 -7.30 -25.87 4.62
N PHE A 529 -7.75 -25.64 3.38
CA PHE A 529 -8.21 -26.68 2.46
C PHE A 529 -7.51 -26.62 1.11
#